data_AF-A0A5R8Y5C4-F1
#
_entry.id   AF-A0A5R8Y5C4-F1
#
_cell.length_a   1.000
_cell.length_b   1.000
_cell.length_c   1.000
_cell.angle_alpha   90.00
_cell.angle_beta   90.00
_cell.angle_gamma   90.00
#
_symmetry.space_group_name_H-M   'P 1'
#
loop_
_entity.id
_entity.type
_entity.pdbx_description
1 polymer ?
#
loop_
_entity_poly.entity_id
_entity_poly.type
_entity_poly.pdbx_seq_one_letter_code
_entity_poly.pdbx_strand_id
1 'polypeptide(L)' 'MDSIIYELRANDIKEDDIQFIMEKVKNRISEQNIDIELEKLGYPKVFTVDYDDYSYEYDMDEDDEF' A
#
# COMPACT_ATOMS: atom_id res chain seq x y z
N MET A 1 0.27 -6.33 6.01
CA MET A 1 0.26 -5.01 6.66
C MET A 1 1.62 -4.67 7.26
N ASP A 2 2.20 -5.56 8.08
CA ASP A 2 3.54 -5.36 8.66
C ASP A 2 4.64 -5.18 7.60
N SER A 3 4.60 -5.95 6.50
CA SER A 3 5.60 -5.84 5.41
C SER A 3 5.65 -4.44 4.77
N ILE A 4 4.51 -3.78 4.61
CA ILE A 4 4.42 -2.44 3.98
C ILE A 4 5.13 -1.41 4.86
N ILE A 5 4.86 -1.43 6.17
CA ILE A 5 5.45 -0.49 7.11
C ILE A 5 6.97 -0.72 7.20
N TYR A 6 7.44 -1.97 7.19
CA TYR A 6 8.87 -2.26 7.15
C TYR A 6 9.54 -1.72 5.89
N GLU A 7 8.91 -1.85 4.73
CA GLU A 7 9.45 -1.36 3.47
C GLU A 7 9.53 0.18 3.46
N LEU A 8 8.49 0.86 3.94
CA LEU A 8 8.49 2.32 4.09
C LEU A 8 9.60 2.79 5.05
N ARG A 9 9.80 2.10 6.17
CA ARG A 9 10.89 2.40 7.11
C ARG A 9 12.26 2.17 6.49
N ALA A 10 12.42 1.10 5.70
CA ALA A 10 13.66 0.80 4.99
C ALA A 10 14.02 1.89 3.97
N ASN A 11 13.02 2.61 3.46
CA ASN A 11 13.17 3.73 2.52
C ASN A 11 13.22 5.12 3.19
N ASP A 12 13.50 5.17 4.50
CA ASP A 12 13.68 6.42 5.26
C ASP A 12 12.44 7.35 5.24
N ILE A 13 11.25 6.76 5.12
CA ILE A 13 9.98 7.47 5.26
C ILE A 13 9.72 7.73 6.75
N LYS A 14 9.36 8.96 7.10
CA LYS A 14 9.11 9.35 8.50
C LYS A 14 7.90 8.64 9.07
N GLU A 15 7.95 8.26 10.34
CA GLU A 15 6.83 7.58 11.03
C GLU A 15 5.51 8.36 10.95
N ASP A 16 5.56 9.68 11.11
CA ASP A 16 4.35 10.54 11.03
C ASP A 16 3.71 10.47 9.63
N ASP A 17 4.54 10.43 8.58
CA ASP A 17 4.10 10.32 7.20
C ASP A 17 3.59 8.89 6.89
N ILE A 18 4.23 7.85 7.44
CA ILE A 18 3.76 6.47 7.35
C ILE A 18 2.35 6.36 7.96
N GLN A 19 2.14 6.87 9.18
CA GLN A 19 0.83 6.84 9.83
C GLN A 19 -0.22 7.60 9.02
N PHE A 20 0.14 8.77 8.49
CA PHE A 20 -0.75 9.56 7.64
C PHE A 20 -1.15 8.80 6.37
N ILE A 21 -0.18 8.21 5.66
CA ILE A 21 -0.43 7.43 4.45
C ILE A 21 -1.34 6.24 4.77
N MET A 22 -1.02 5.47 5.81
CA MET A 22 -1.82 4.30 6.21
C MET A 22 -3.26 4.68 6.55
N GLU A 23 -3.48 5.81 7.21
CA GLU A 23 -4.82 6.33 7.50
C GLU A 23 -5.57 6.76 6.22
N LYS A 24 -4.88 7.33 5.22
CA LYS A 24 -5.45 7.71 3.93
C LYS A 24 -5.85 6.52 3.06
N VAL A 25 -5.06 5.45 3.09
CA VAL A 25 -5.29 4.26 2.28
C VAL A 25 -6.04 3.16 3.02
N LYS A 26 -6.42 3.34 4.29
CA LYS A 26 -7.00 2.28 5.15
C LYS A 26 -8.18 1.50 4.56
N ASN A 27 -8.99 2.14 3.72
CA ASN A 27 -10.16 1.51 3.06
C ASN A 27 -9.86 0.96 1.66
N ARG A 28 -8.63 1.13 1.18
CA ARG A 28 -8.16 0.78 -0.17
C ARG A 28 -6.64 0.53 -0.15
N ILE A 29 -6.17 -0.29 0.79
CA ILE A 29 -4.74 -0.51 1.00
C ILE A 29 -4.21 -1.28 -0.22
N SER A 30 -3.43 -0.60 -1.04
CA SER A 30 -2.67 -1.19 -2.14
C SER A 30 -1.35 -0.45 -2.28
N GLU A 31 -0.34 -1.14 -2.78
CA GLU A 31 0.98 -0.59 -3.08
C GLU A 31 0.90 0.65 -3.98
N GLN A 32 0.03 0.60 -4.99
CA GLN A 32 -0.25 1.74 -5.87
C GLN A 32 -0.81 2.94 -5.11
N ASN A 33 -1.79 2.73 -4.23
CA ASN A 33 -2.38 3.82 -3.46
C ASN A 33 -1.38 4.41 -2.45
N ILE A 34 -0.49 3.59 -1.90
CA ILE A 34 0.58 4.03 -1.01
C ILE A 34 1.60 4.88 -1.78
N ASP A 35 2.06 4.42 -2.94
CA ASP A 35 2.98 5.16 -3.80
C ASP A 35 2.40 6.50 -4.28
N ILE A 36 1.09 6.57 -4.56
CA ILE A 36 0.41 7.83 -4.87
C ILE A 36 0.48 8.82 -3.70
N GLU A 37 0.29 8.36 -2.46
CA GLU A 37 0.39 9.24 -1.30
C GLU A 37 1.84 9.61 -0.98
N LEU A 38 2.81 8.71 -1.22
CA LEU A 38 4.24 9.01 -1.14
C LEU A 38 4.65 10.14 -2.09
N GLU A 39 4.24 10.06 -3.37
CA GLU A 39 4.54 11.10 -4.36
C GLU A 39 3.97 12.46 -3.96
N LYS A 40 2.76 12.50 -3.38
CA LYS A 40 2.14 13.75 -2.89
C LYS A 40 2.93 14.39 -1.76
N LEU A 41 3.62 13.60 -0.96
CA LEU A 41 4.49 14.04 0.13
C LEU A 41 5.92 14.35 -0.36
N GLY A 42 6.22 14.12 -1.64
CA GLY A 42 7.53 14.36 -2.25
C GLY A 42 8.51 13.20 -2.10
N TYR A 43 8.02 12.02 -1.71
CA TYR A 43 8.82 10.80 -1.65
C TYR A 43 8.86 10.09 -3.00
N PRO A 44 9.95 9.37 -3.31
CA PRO A 44 9.95 8.44 -4.41
C PRO A 44 8.97 7.30 -4.14
N LYS A 45 8.50 6.67 -5.22
CA LYS A 45 7.73 5.42 -5.13
C LYS A 45 8.62 4.31 -4.57
N VAL A 46 8.04 3.49 -3.72
CA VAL A 46 8.71 2.39 -3.00
C VAL A 46 8.36 1.04 -3.61
N PHE A 47 7.12 0.85 -4.04
CA PHE A 47 6.61 -0.46 -4.51
C PHE A 47 6.55 -0.56 -6.03
N THR A 48 7.47 0.08 -6.75
CA THR A 48 7.45 0.27 -8.21
C THR A 48 7.51 -0.99 -9.08
N VAL A 49 7.32 -2.19 -8.52
CA VAL A 49 7.39 -3.44 -9.24
C VAL A 49 6.02 -3.73 -9.85
N ASP A 50 5.83 -3.25 -11.08
CA ASP A 50 4.76 -3.62 -12.03
C ASP A 50 3.36 -3.85 -11.43
N TYR A 51 2.60 -2.77 -11.22
CA TYR A 51 1.16 -2.86 -10.89
C TYR A 51 0.33 -3.65 -11.94
N ASP A 52 0.90 -3.89 -13.13
CA ASP A 52 0.32 -4.72 -14.18
C ASP A 52 0.41 -6.23 -13.90
N ASP A 53 1.24 -6.69 -12.94
CA ASP A 53 1.43 -8.12 -12.64
C ASP A 53 0.55 -8.62 -11.47
N TYR A 54 -0.08 -7.70 -10.72
CA TYR A 54 -1.00 -8.02 -9.62
C TYR A 54 -2.47 -8.11 -10.05
N SER A 55 -2.75 -8.69 -11.22
CA SER A 55 -4.10 -9.15 -11.61
C SER A 55 -4.47 -10.51 -10.99
N TYR A 56 -3.69 -11.02 -10.03
CA TYR A 56 -3.97 -12.28 -9.37
C TYR A 56 -4.66 -12.06 -8.02
N GLU A 57 -5.95 -12.43 -8.02
CA GLU A 57 -6.66 -13.02 -6.88
C GLU A 57 -7.09 -12.06 -5.75
N TYR A 58 -8.16 -11.31 -6.01
CA TYR A 58 -9.21 -11.13 -5.00
C TYR A 58 -10.45 -11.89 -5.48
N ASP A 59 -10.38 -13.21 -5.39
CA ASP A 59 -11.56 -14.09 -5.41
C ASP A 59 -11.63 -14.73 -4.02
N MET A 60 -12.13 -13.96 -3.06
CA MET A 60 -12.61 -14.47 -1.77
C MET A 60 -13.79 -13.62 -1.31
N ASP A 61 -14.83 -13.60 -2.14
CA ASP A 61 -16.20 -13.63 -1.63
C ASP A 61 -16.52 -15.10 -1.32
N GLU A 62 -15.97 -15.64 -0.21
CA GLU A 62 -16.61 -16.78 0.47
C GLU A 62 -17.80 -16.23 1.26
N ASP A 63 -18.83 -15.78 0.54
CA ASP A 63 -20.16 -15.56 1.10
C ASP A 63 -21.03 -16.79 0.78
N ASP A 64 -21.25 -17.59 1.82
CA ASP A 64 -22.41 -18.43 2.11
C ASP A 64 -23.25 -18.94 0.92
N GLU A 65 -23.22 -20.25 0.65
CA GLU A 65 -24.43 -20.96 0.19
C GLU A 65 -24.47 -22.46 0.58
N PHE A 66 -25.49 -22.77 1.41
CA PHE A 66 -26.19 -24.04 1.70
C PHE A 66 -25.67 -25.06 2.73
#